data_AF-A0A3S5CUU3-F1
#
_entry.id   AF-A0A3S5CUU3-F1
#
_cell.length_a   1.000
_cell.length_b   1.000
_cell.length_c   1.000
_cell.angle_alpha   90.00
_cell.angle_beta   90.00
_cell.angle_gamma   90.00
#
_symmetry.space_group_name_H-M   'P 1'
#
loop_
_entity.id
_entity.type
_entity.pdbx_description
1 polymer ?
#
loop_
_entity_poly.entity_id
_entity_poly.type
_entity_poly.pdbx_seq_one_letter_code
_entity_poly.pdbx_strand_id
1 'polypeptide(L)'
;MKNAFKIFPTVCFAALECILWSQTLLAGIILFCLLLASSEAIKNRVKCSAGCWEVGIQCRSACPKGRANCGKACQEAVANCIELKCEVPERVDTVEDHLRYGK
;
A
#
# COMPACT_ATOMS: atom_id res chain seq x y z
N MET A 1 -49.65 -36.07 -19.40
CA MET A 1 -49.14 -34.94 -18.59
C MET A 1 -47.76 -35.30 -18.04
N LYS A 2 -46.71 -35.20 -18.85
CA LYS A 2 -45.32 -35.39 -18.46
C LYS A 2 -44.58 -34.30 -19.20
N ASN A 3 -44.09 -33.28 -18.52
CA ASN A 3 -43.08 -32.31 -19.02
C ASN A 3 -42.82 -31.15 -18.05
N ALA A 4 -43.62 -30.96 -16.99
CA ALA A 4 -43.47 -29.80 -16.11
C ALA A 4 -42.41 -29.93 -14.99
N PHE A 5 -41.87 -31.14 -14.72
CA PHE A 5 -41.14 -31.41 -13.46
C PHE A 5 -39.60 -31.41 -13.57
N LYS A 6 -39.03 -30.91 -14.67
CA LYS A 6 -37.56 -30.91 -14.87
C LYS A 6 -36.90 -29.53 -14.92
N ILE A 7 -37.66 -28.44 -14.85
CA ILE A 7 -37.15 -27.07 -15.06
C ILE A 7 -36.88 -26.36 -13.73
N PHE A 8 -37.46 -26.82 -12.61
CA PHE A 8 -37.30 -26.18 -11.31
C PHE A 8 -35.89 -26.16 -10.71
N PRO A 9 -35.06 -27.22 -10.81
CA PRO A 9 -33.72 -27.16 -10.22
C PRO A 9 -32.76 -26.29 -11.04
N THR A 10 -32.86 -26.30 -12.37
CA THR A 10 -31.93 -25.59 -13.26
C THR A 10 -31.99 -24.07 -13.13
N VAL A 11 -33.17 -23.50 -12.89
CA VAL A 11 -33.33 -22.04 -12.74
C VAL A 11 -32.77 -21.55 -11.38
N CYS A 12 -32.91 -22.35 -10.32
CA CYS A 12 -32.32 -22.03 -9.02
C CYS A 12 -30.79 -22.13 -9.03
N PHE A 13 -30.21 -23.12 -9.71
CA PHE A 13 -28.76 -23.24 -9.86
C PHE A 13 -28.16 -22.05 -10.64
N ALA A 14 -28.80 -21.64 -11.74
CA ALA A 14 -28.35 -20.48 -12.52
C ALA A 14 -28.42 -19.16 -11.72
N ALA A 15 -29.48 -18.97 -10.92
CA ALA A 15 -29.60 -17.79 -10.05
C ALA A 15 -28.53 -17.78 -8.94
N LEU A 16 -28.22 -18.95 -8.36
CA LEU A 16 -27.17 -19.07 -7.33
C LEU A 16 -25.79 -18.73 -7.91
N GLU A 17 -25.49 -19.20 -9.12
CA GLU A 17 -24.24 -18.88 -9.81
C GLU A 17 -24.15 -17.39 -10.12
N CYS A 18 -25.19 -16.76 -10.67
CA CYS A 18 -25.18 -15.31 -10.92
C CYS A 18 -24.93 -14.48 -9.64
N ILE A 19 -25.55 -14.87 -8.52
CA ILE A 19 -25.32 -14.20 -7.23
C ILE A 19 -23.86 -14.40 -6.79
N LEU A 20 -23.33 -15.62 -6.89
CA LEU A 20 -21.95 -15.94 -6.51
C LEU A 20 -20.93 -15.17 -7.37
N TRP A 21 -21.14 -15.10 -8.68
CA TRP A 21 -20.30 -14.34 -9.61
C TRP A 21 -20.40 -12.83 -9.38
N SER A 22 -21.58 -12.31 -9.03
CA SER A 22 -21.74 -10.88 -8.71
C SER A 22 -21.02 -10.49 -7.42
N GLN A 23 -21.05 -11.36 -6.40
CA GLN A 23 -20.37 -11.14 -5.12
C GLN A 23 -18.84 -11.19 -5.28
N THR A 24 -18.31 -12.14 -6.07
CA THR A 24 -16.87 -12.23 -6.33
C THR A 24 -16.35 -11.06 -7.16
N LEU A 25 -17.14 -10.58 -8.14
CA LEU A 25 -16.82 -9.37 -8.90
C LEU A 25 -16.77 -8.14 -7.99
N LEU A 26 -17.77 -7.96 -7.13
CA LEU A 26 -17.84 -6.81 -6.22
C LEU A 26 -16.67 -6.84 -5.23
N ALA A 27 -16.36 -8.00 -4.66
CA ALA A 27 -15.21 -8.18 -3.77
C ALA A 27 -13.87 -7.89 -4.48
N GLY A 28 -13.72 -8.33 -5.72
CA GLY A 28 -12.53 -8.06 -6.54
C GLY A 28 -12.34 -6.56 -6.83
N ILE A 29 -13.42 -5.84 -7.15
CA ILE A 29 -13.39 -4.39 -7.36
C ILE A 29 -13.01 -3.64 -6.08
N ILE A 30 -13.59 -4.03 -4.94
CA ILE A 30 -13.26 -3.41 -3.64
C ILE A 30 -11.78 -3.60 -3.30
N LEU A 31 -11.25 -4.82 -3.46
CA LEU A 31 -9.83 -5.13 -3.26
C LEU A 31 -8.94 -4.29 -4.19
N PHE A 32 -9.31 -4.18 -5.46
CA PHE A 32 -8.58 -3.38 -6.43
C PHE A 32 -8.56 -1.89 -6.06
N CYS A 33 -9.69 -1.32 -5.66
CA CYS A 33 -9.77 0.06 -5.19
C CYS A 33 -8.94 0.31 -3.93
N LEU A 34 -8.94 -0.61 -2.96
CA LEU A 34 -8.12 -0.52 -1.76
C LEU A 34 -6.62 -0.56 -2.08
N LEU A 35 -6.21 -1.40 -3.04
CA LEU A 35 -4.83 -1.47 -3.52
C LEU A 35 -4.40 -0.18 -4.24
N LEU A 36 -5.27 0.40 -5.05
CA LEU A 36 -5.00 1.69 -5.71
C LEU A 36 -4.90 2.84 -4.71
N ALA A 37 -5.88 2.95 -3.80
CA ALA A 37 -5.91 4.00 -2.78
C ALA A 37 -4.70 3.94 -1.84
N SER A 38 -4.27 2.74 -1.45
CA SER A 38 -3.06 2.56 -0.65
C SER A 38 -1.80 2.92 -1.44
N SER A 39 -1.73 2.65 -2.74
CA SER A 39 -0.58 3.03 -3.57
C SER A 39 -0.41 4.55 -3.67
N GLU A 40 -1.52 5.30 -3.83
CA GLU A 40 -1.50 6.76 -3.93
C GLU A 40 -1.17 7.42 -2.59
N ALA A 41 -1.72 6.89 -1.50
CA ALA A 41 -1.39 7.33 -0.15
C ALA A 41 0.10 7.15 0.16
N ILE A 42 0.68 6.01 -0.20
CA ILE A 42 2.12 5.76 -0.06
C ILE A 42 2.92 6.76 -0.92
N LYS A 43 2.50 6.99 -2.16
CA LYS A 43 3.21 7.89 -3.07
C LYS A 43 3.23 9.35 -2.59
N ASN A 44 2.09 9.85 -2.10
CA ASN A 44 1.99 11.20 -1.55
C ASN A 44 2.80 11.36 -0.26
N ARG A 45 2.79 10.34 0.59
CA ARG A 45 3.59 10.30 1.81
C ARG A 45 5.09 10.36 1.51
N VAL A 46 5.55 9.58 0.53
CA VAL A 46 6.94 9.56 0.08
C VAL A 46 7.36 10.89 -0.56
N LYS A 47 6.45 11.57 -1.27
CA LYS A 47 6.70 12.92 -1.80
C LYS A 47 6.90 13.95 -0.69
N CYS A 48 6.12 13.87 0.39
CA CYS A 48 6.32 14.76 1.53
C CYS A 48 7.65 14.47 2.24
N SER A 49 8.02 13.19 2.41
CA SER A 49 9.25 12.78 3.09
C SER A 49 10.52 12.94 2.24
N ALA A 50 10.41 13.26 0.95
CA ALA A 50 11.53 13.34 0.00
C ALA A 50 12.67 14.25 0.45
N GLY A 51 12.34 15.48 0.88
CA GLY A 51 13.34 16.44 1.35
C GLY A 51 14.05 16.00 2.64
N CYS A 52 13.37 15.22 3.48
CA CYS A 52 13.98 14.64 4.68
C CYS A 52 14.94 13.49 4.31
N TRP A 53 14.57 12.67 3.32
CA TRP A 53 15.38 11.55 2.84
C TRP A 53 16.69 11.96 2.17
N GLU A 54 16.69 13.08 1.45
CA GLU A 54 17.90 13.62 0.82
C GLU A 54 19.01 13.90 1.86
N VAL A 55 18.63 14.50 2.99
CA VAL A 55 19.53 14.76 4.13
C VAL A 55 19.98 13.45 4.79
N GLY A 56 19.06 12.48 4.94
CA GLY A 56 19.36 11.16 5.49
C GLY A 56 20.36 10.35 4.67
N ILE A 57 20.23 10.38 3.34
CA ILE A 57 21.13 9.69 2.42
C ILE A 57 22.53 10.32 2.49
N GLN A 58 22.62 11.65 2.49
CA GLN A 58 23.89 12.35 2.66
C GLN A 58 24.53 12.03 4.01
N CYS A 59 23.76 12.07 5.10
CA CYS A 59 24.21 11.70 6.45
C CYS A 59 24.77 10.26 6.47
N ARG A 60 24.05 9.30 5.87
CA ARG A 60 24.50 7.90 5.79
C ARG A 60 25.74 7.74 4.93
N SER A 61 25.88 8.51 3.84
CA SER A 61 27.06 8.49 2.98
C SER A 61 28.32 9.03 3.67
N ALA A 62 28.14 9.97 4.61
CA ALA A 62 29.21 10.52 5.44
C ALA A 62 29.58 9.62 6.63
N CYS A 63 28.76 8.60 6.95
CA CYS A 63 29.04 7.70 8.04
C CYS A 63 30.27 6.81 7.75
N PRO A 64 31.25 6.74 8.66
CA PRO A 64 32.38 5.83 8.51
C PRO A 64 31.90 4.38 8.52
N LYS A 65 32.43 3.57 7.59
CA LYS A 65 32.12 2.13 7.49
C LYS A 65 32.34 1.46 8.85
N GLY A 66 31.34 0.71 9.32
CA GLY A 66 31.39 -0.01 10.60
C GLY A 66 30.74 0.70 11.80
N ARG A 67 30.30 1.96 11.69
CA ARG A 67 29.50 2.61 12.75
C ARG A 67 28.00 2.42 12.53
N ALA A 68 27.44 1.33 13.07
CA ALA A 68 26.00 1.08 13.08
C ALA A 68 25.20 2.23 13.73
N ASN A 69 25.75 2.85 14.77
CA ASN A 69 25.11 3.96 15.49
C ASN A 69 24.93 5.22 14.63
N CYS A 70 25.82 5.43 13.64
CA CYS A 70 25.73 6.58 12.75
C CYS A 70 24.55 6.42 11.78
N GLY A 71 24.39 5.23 11.19
CA GLY A 71 23.23 4.93 10.35
C GLY A 71 21.91 5.06 11.11
N LYS A 72 21.88 4.61 12.38
CA LYS A 72 20.70 4.74 13.23
C LYS A 72 20.35 6.20 13.52
N ALA A 73 21.33 7.03 13.88
CA ALA A 73 21.13 8.45 14.12
C ALA A 73 20.65 9.20 12.86
N CYS A 74 21.19 8.88 11.67
CA CYS A 74 20.71 9.45 10.42
C CYS A 74 19.24 9.07 10.15
N GLN A 75 18.87 7.82 10.38
CA GLN A 75 17.49 7.35 10.19
C GLN A 75 16.52 8.02 11.19
N GLU A 76 16.96 8.22 12.43
CA GLU A 76 16.19 8.90 13.48
C GLU A 76 15.98 10.39 13.17
N ALA A 77 16.99 11.05 12.59
CA ALA A 77 16.84 12.42 12.09
C ALA A 77 15.82 12.54 10.94
N VAL A 78 15.81 11.56 10.02
CA VAL A 78 14.80 11.50 8.95
C VAL A 78 13.41 11.26 9.52
N ALA A 79 13.28 10.34 10.48
CA ALA A 79 12.02 10.06 11.17
C ALA A 79 11.42 11.33 11.78
N ASN A 80 12.24 12.07 12.54
CA ASN A 80 11.82 13.30 13.20
C ASN A 80 11.44 14.39 12.19
N CYS A 81 12.21 14.53 11.09
CA CYS A 81 11.87 15.45 10.01
C CYS A 81 10.51 15.13 9.37
N ILE A 82 10.22 13.85 9.12
CA ILE A 82 8.94 13.41 8.54
C ILE A 82 7.79 13.63 9.51
N GLU A 83 7.99 13.36 10.80
CA GLU A 83 6.99 13.60 11.83
C GLU A 83 6.64 15.10 11.91
N LEU A 84 7.65 15.98 11.89
CA LEU A 84 7.48 17.44 11.92
C LEU A 84 6.88 18.03 10.64
N LYS A 85 7.23 17.50 9.46
CA LYS A 85 6.86 18.10 8.16
C LYS A 85 5.60 17.50 7.54
N CYS A 86 5.34 16.23 7.80
CA CYS A 86 4.29 15.48 7.12
C CYS A 86 3.12 15.13 8.04
N GLU A 87 3.23 15.31 9.37
CA GLU A 87 2.18 15.01 10.36
C GLU A 87 1.61 13.58 10.21
N VAL A 88 2.34 12.65 9.56
CA VAL A 88 1.87 11.28 9.31
C VAL A 88 2.50 10.35 10.34
N PRO A 89 1.77 9.92 11.37
CA PRO A 89 2.23 8.86 12.24
C PRO A 89 2.27 7.53 11.47
N GLU A 90 3.01 6.56 12.00
CA GLU A 90 2.94 5.11 11.69
C GLU A 90 3.98 4.43 10.79
N ARG A 91 4.77 5.08 9.92
CA ARG A 91 5.85 4.31 9.26
C ARG A 91 6.93 5.16 8.63
N VAL A 92 8.04 5.51 9.26
CA VAL A 92 9.14 6.21 8.53
C VAL A 92 9.47 5.42 7.25
N ASP A 93 9.25 6.01 6.06
CA ASP A 93 9.50 5.34 4.76
C ASP A 93 10.95 4.85 4.75
N THR A 94 11.32 3.73 4.12
CA THR A 94 12.76 3.39 4.02
C THR A 94 13.42 4.10 2.83
N VAL A 95 14.76 4.01 2.75
CA VAL A 95 15.49 4.45 1.53
C VAL A 95 14.93 3.72 0.30
N GLU A 96 14.64 2.42 0.40
CA GLU A 96 14.05 1.67 -0.71
C GLU A 96 12.66 2.17 -1.10
N ASP A 97 11.83 2.54 -0.12
CA ASP A 97 10.50 3.10 -0.39
C ASP A 97 10.61 4.44 -1.13
N HIS A 98 11.57 5.29 -0.73
CA HIS A 98 11.84 6.55 -1.42
C HIS A 98 12.30 6.33 -2.86
N LEU A 99 13.22 5.39 -3.10
CA LEU A 99 13.68 5.06 -4.46
C LEU A 99 12.58 4.46 -5.34
N ARG A 100 11.64 3.71 -4.74
CA ARG A 100 10.56 3.01 -5.45
C ARG A 100 9.38 3.93 -5.76
N TYR A 101 9.03 4.85 -4.87
CA TYR A 101 7.80 5.63 -4.94
C TYR A 101 8.02 7.16 -5.02
N GLY A 102 9.23 7.66 -4.82
CA GLY A 102 9.55 9.10 -4.80
C GLY A 102 9.62 9.81 -6.15
N LYS A 103 9.20 9.15 -7.26
CA LYS A 103 9.12 9.74 -8.60
C LYS A 103 7.74 10.31 -8.91
#